data_AF-A0A367IB15-F1
#
_entry.id   AF-A0A367IB15-F1
#
_cell.length_a   1.000
_cell.length_b   1.000
_cell.length_c   1.000
_cell.angle_alpha   90.00
_cell.angle_beta   90.00
_cell.angle_gamma   90.00
#
_symmetry.space_group_name_H-M   'P 1'
#
loop_
_entity.id
_entity.type
_entity.pdbx_description
1 polymer ?
#
loop_
_entity_poly.entity_id
_entity_poly.type
_entity_poly.pdbx_seq_one_letter_code
_entity_poly.pdbx_strand_id
1 'polypeptide(L)'
;MKSEILHSIEKKTFTHCNEKELDTSQCMSEPERVSLTQRLDFSILREGDTWRAFGVAVVLFCVIGYSSLSLFGMTSSIYGVSGDVNEVYDFEAQSMNRTGIDSIIADENGTVQLSSQRGSVVILDFMAVDCANCHYVQEHIQSNIAEWSDLEGEYPVIVISVAAWYGLETFAQINSTFGDHDSEKFMNWTVVNGGPESIILENGSRGDIVEYYSAQLIPLVLVIDHEGYVVAKENTGTPLDRWGAFDNAVLKANEGDAEDLRIGIAKSDRSVTGVFIIGLFLGVLVYFSPCAFPVLPSYITYYLSLGMREEELHAEGKISGRMPGSFEIGGFAALGQLTFFVSVGIVIFGLSEIVNLSGTLHTIAIGIACLLVVLGSLMLLGWTSEMMSFVQRWLDRYQTVESDEVFTPRRNMFLWGIGYSAASVDCTAAAVFPFVAWLAVVGEGAFVAGLGGLILSVTLLMVMVTVLVGMGRQAMISFLRRSTGVVKATGSWMMIFAGLGLLVYLTQTEAVSGIIG
;
A
#
# COMPACT_ATOMS: atom_id res chain seq x y z
N MET A 1 -5.30 -35.14 43.29
CA MET A 1 -5.81 -35.34 41.92
C MET A 1 -5.12 -34.38 40.93
N LYS A 2 -3.79 -34.39 40.91
CA LYS A 2 -2.92 -33.60 40.00
C LYS A 2 -1.57 -34.31 39.73
N SER A 3 -1.42 -35.57 40.17
CA SER A 3 -0.20 -36.37 40.01
C SER A 3 -0.38 -37.62 39.13
N GLU A 4 -1.60 -37.91 38.65
CA GLU A 4 -1.86 -39.04 37.75
C GLU A 4 -1.79 -38.69 36.26
N ILE A 5 -1.72 -37.39 35.91
CA ILE A 5 -1.61 -36.95 34.51
C ILE A 5 -0.14 -36.93 34.03
N LEU A 6 0.83 -36.76 34.94
CA LEU A 6 2.25 -36.82 34.58
C LEU A 6 2.73 -38.23 34.20
N HIS A 7 2.13 -39.29 34.78
CA HIS A 7 2.58 -40.66 34.55
C HIS A 7 2.11 -41.26 33.21
N SER A 8 1.13 -40.65 32.53
CA SER A 8 0.59 -41.16 31.27
C SER A 8 1.30 -40.61 30.02
N ILE A 9 2.05 -39.51 30.12
CA ILE A 9 2.74 -38.90 28.97
C ILE A 9 4.16 -39.45 28.84
N GLU A 10 4.81 -39.82 29.94
CA GLU A 10 6.17 -40.36 29.95
C GLU A 10 6.26 -41.82 29.45
N LYS A 11 5.13 -42.53 29.40
CA LYS A 11 5.09 -43.97 29.05
C LYS A 11 4.87 -44.28 27.56
N LYS A 12 4.65 -43.27 26.71
CA LYS A 12 4.42 -43.47 25.26
C LYS A 12 5.64 -43.22 24.36
N THR A 13 6.76 -42.75 24.92
CA THR A 13 7.95 -42.40 24.11
C THR A 13 9.14 -43.35 24.31
N PHE A 14 9.07 -44.28 25.28
CA PHE A 14 10.13 -45.24 25.54
C PHE A 14 9.56 -46.65 25.73
N THR A 15 9.39 -47.40 24.64
CA THR A 15 9.18 -48.86 24.70
C THR A 15 9.80 -49.51 23.48
N HIS A 16 11.14 -49.52 23.42
CA HIS A 16 11.92 -50.69 23.03
C HIS A 16 13.42 -50.42 23.17
N CYS A 17 13.96 -50.55 24.37
CA CYS A 17 15.35 -50.98 24.57
C CYS A 17 15.32 -51.98 25.71
N ASN A 18 15.47 -53.26 25.37
CA ASN A 18 15.47 -54.34 26.34
C ASN A 18 16.81 -54.35 27.09
N GLU A 19 16.73 -54.54 28.39
CA GLU A 19 17.83 -54.48 29.33
C GLU A 19 18.62 -55.81 29.28
N LYS A 20 19.61 -55.88 28.38
CA LYS A 20 20.77 -56.80 28.37
C LYS A 20 21.45 -56.76 27.00
N GLU A 21 22.40 -55.85 26.83
CA GLU A 21 23.69 -56.07 26.15
C GLU A 21 24.43 -54.74 26.06
N LEU A 22 25.71 -54.80 26.41
CA LEU A 22 26.62 -53.70 26.63
C LEU A 22 27.38 -53.45 25.32
N ASP A 23 26.84 -52.63 24.40
CA ASP A 23 27.67 -52.01 23.36
C ASP A 23 27.03 -50.74 22.78
N THR A 24 27.78 -49.65 22.83
CA THR A 24 27.33 -48.29 22.55
C THR A 24 27.76 -47.90 21.15
N SER A 25 27.04 -48.32 20.10
CA SER A 25 27.29 -47.77 18.74
C SER A 25 26.15 -47.88 17.71
N GLN A 26 24.95 -48.38 18.04
CA GLN A 26 23.92 -48.61 17.03
C GLN A 26 22.51 -48.20 17.47
N CYS A 27 22.28 -46.89 17.56
CA CYS A 27 20.94 -46.28 17.53
C CYS A 27 20.98 -45.05 16.60
N MET A 28 21.38 -45.26 15.35
CA MET A 28 21.03 -44.34 14.26
C MET A 28 19.77 -44.89 13.59
N SER A 29 18.61 -44.36 13.95
CA SER A 29 17.39 -44.56 13.16
C SER A 29 17.52 -43.76 11.86
N GLU A 30 17.43 -44.45 10.72
CA GLU A 30 17.27 -43.85 9.39
C GLU A 30 16.18 -42.76 9.38
N PRO A 31 16.29 -41.73 8.53
CA PRO A 31 15.29 -40.68 8.44
C PRO A 31 14.03 -41.26 7.79
N GLU A 32 13.04 -41.57 8.62
CA GLU A 32 11.72 -41.96 8.16
C GLU A 32 11.18 -40.84 7.27
N ARG A 33 10.88 -41.18 6.01
CA ARG A 33 10.40 -40.23 5.00
C ARG A 33 8.95 -39.87 5.32
N VAL A 34 8.73 -39.03 6.34
CA VAL A 34 7.40 -38.62 6.80
C VAL A 34 6.68 -37.85 5.70
N SER A 35 5.53 -38.38 5.26
CA SER A 35 4.69 -37.80 4.21
C SER A 35 4.23 -36.37 4.54
N LEU A 36 4.16 -35.51 3.52
CA LEU A 36 3.72 -34.10 3.61
C LEU A 36 2.41 -33.90 4.40
N THR A 37 1.48 -34.84 4.27
CA THR A 37 0.16 -34.82 4.93
C THR A 37 0.19 -35.10 6.43
N GLN A 38 1.24 -35.72 6.96
CA GLN A 38 1.38 -36.00 8.39
C GLN A 38 2.01 -34.83 9.17
N ARG A 39 2.36 -33.74 8.47
CA ARG A 39 3.09 -32.56 8.99
C ARG A 39 2.24 -31.28 9.04
N LEU A 40 1.04 -31.33 8.47
CA LEU A 40 0.04 -30.26 8.54
C LEU A 40 -0.88 -30.52 9.73
N ASP A 41 -0.91 -29.60 10.70
CA ASP A 41 -1.75 -29.76 11.87
C ASP A 41 -3.15 -29.19 11.63
N PHE A 42 -3.98 -29.98 10.93
CA PHE A 42 -5.39 -29.64 10.71
C PHE A 42 -6.23 -29.69 12.00
N SER A 43 -5.69 -30.18 13.12
CA SER A 43 -6.42 -30.19 14.38
C SER A 43 -6.64 -28.78 14.95
N ILE A 44 -5.77 -27.84 14.59
CA ILE A 44 -5.85 -26.41 14.92
C ILE A 44 -7.14 -25.78 14.36
N LEU A 45 -7.63 -26.23 13.19
CA LEU A 45 -8.90 -25.74 12.61
C LEU A 45 -10.13 -26.21 13.40
N ARG A 46 -9.96 -27.19 14.29
CA ARG A 46 -11.02 -27.71 15.16
C ARG A 46 -11.03 -27.03 16.53
N GLU A 47 -10.00 -26.26 16.87
CA GLU A 47 -9.91 -25.51 18.12
C GLU A 47 -10.77 -24.24 18.09
N GLY A 48 -11.50 -23.98 19.18
CA GLY A 48 -12.38 -22.82 19.29
C GLY A 48 -11.64 -21.49 19.27
N ASP A 49 -10.37 -21.46 19.69
CA ASP A 49 -9.57 -20.24 19.71
C ASP A 49 -9.16 -19.78 18.30
N THR A 50 -9.00 -20.70 17.34
CA THR A 50 -8.74 -20.38 15.92
C THR A 50 -9.91 -19.66 15.27
N TRP A 51 -11.15 -20.07 15.58
CA TRP A 51 -12.36 -19.43 15.06
C TRP A 51 -12.71 -18.13 15.78
N ARG A 52 -12.35 -18.01 17.07
CA ARG A 52 -12.37 -16.70 17.76
C ARG A 52 -11.39 -15.72 17.13
N ALA A 53 -10.18 -16.18 16.79
CA ALA A 53 -9.19 -15.37 16.10
C ALA A 53 -9.66 -14.97 14.69
N PHE A 54 -10.35 -15.86 13.96
CA PHE A 54 -11.02 -15.52 12.70
C PHE A 54 -12.02 -14.37 12.87
N GLY A 55 -12.92 -14.46 13.86
CA GLY A 55 -13.89 -13.39 14.13
C GLY A 55 -13.24 -12.05 14.45
N VAL A 56 -12.19 -12.06 15.28
CA VAL A 56 -11.40 -10.84 15.57
C VAL A 56 -10.71 -10.32 14.31
N ALA A 57 -10.12 -11.19 13.49
CA ALA A 57 -9.46 -10.82 12.25
C ALA A 57 -10.42 -10.18 11.25
N VAL A 58 -11.65 -10.70 11.10
CA VAL A 58 -12.67 -10.11 10.22
C VAL A 58 -13.03 -8.71 10.69
N VAL A 59 -13.36 -8.53 11.97
CA VAL A 59 -13.72 -7.21 12.52
C VAL A 59 -12.58 -6.22 12.33
N LEU A 60 -11.36 -6.62 12.66
CA LEU A 60 -10.19 -5.76 12.58
C LEU A 60 -9.83 -5.43 11.12
N PHE A 61 -9.95 -6.39 10.21
CA PHE A 61 -9.76 -6.17 8.78
C PHE A 61 -10.82 -5.23 8.19
N CYS A 62 -12.09 -5.38 8.55
CA CYS A 62 -13.16 -4.48 8.12
C CYS A 62 -12.95 -3.06 8.65
N VAL A 63 -12.59 -2.90 9.93
CA VAL A 63 -12.34 -1.59 10.54
C VAL A 63 -11.13 -0.91 9.90
N ILE A 64 -10.02 -1.64 9.72
CA ILE A 64 -8.83 -1.10 9.05
C ILE A 64 -9.13 -0.79 7.59
N GLY A 65 -9.77 -1.71 6.86
CA GLY A 65 -10.14 -1.51 5.46
C GLY A 65 -11.02 -0.27 5.27
N TYR A 66 -12.08 -0.14 6.06
CA TYR A 66 -12.96 1.03 6.05
C TYR A 66 -12.18 2.30 6.42
N SER A 67 -11.41 2.29 7.50
CA SER A 67 -10.67 3.47 7.96
C SER A 67 -9.60 3.89 6.94
N SER A 68 -8.87 2.94 6.35
CA SER A 68 -7.90 3.20 5.29
C SER A 68 -8.58 3.75 4.04
N LEU A 69 -9.66 3.11 3.55
CA LEU A 69 -10.41 3.58 2.38
C LEU A 69 -11.00 4.97 2.61
N SER A 70 -11.58 5.24 3.78
CA SER A 70 -12.09 6.57 4.13
C SER A 70 -10.97 7.61 4.22
N LEU A 71 -9.83 7.28 4.83
CA LEU A 71 -8.68 8.19 4.92
C LEU A 71 -8.07 8.46 3.54
N PHE A 72 -7.93 7.44 2.69
CA PHE A 72 -7.47 7.60 1.31
C PHE A 72 -8.47 8.42 0.49
N GLY A 73 -9.77 8.14 0.60
CA GLY A 73 -10.82 8.92 -0.05
C GLY A 73 -10.76 10.40 0.34
N MET A 74 -10.75 10.70 1.64
CA MET A 74 -10.63 12.08 2.15
C MET A 74 -9.32 12.75 1.75
N THR A 75 -8.20 12.03 1.83
CA THR A 75 -6.89 12.60 1.47
C THR A 75 -6.81 12.86 -0.02
N SER A 76 -7.36 11.97 -0.86
CA SER A 76 -7.42 12.15 -2.31
C SER A 76 -8.31 13.32 -2.70
N SER A 77 -9.49 13.48 -2.08
CA SER A 77 -10.38 14.60 -2.38
C SER A 77 -9.81 15.96 -1.97
N ILE A 78 -8.99 16.00 -0.92
CA ILE A 78 -8.28 17.22 -0.48
C ILE A 78 -7.00 17.47 -1.31
N TYR A 79 -6.38 16.43 -1.86
CA TYR A 79 -5.16 16.55 -2.64
C TYR A 79 -5.40 17.47 -3.84
N GLY A 80 -4.54 18.47 -4.07
CA GLY A 80 -4.68 19.40 -5.18
C GLY A 80 -5.90 20.34 -5.10
N VAL A 81 -6.52 20.48 -3.93
CA VAL A 81 -7.60 21.45 -3.67
C VAL A 81 -7.06 22.61 -2.83
N SER A 82 -7.46 23.83 -3.17
CA SER A 82 -7.13 25.07 -2.46
C SER A 82 -8.30 25.53 -1.59
N GLY A 83 -7.99 26.17 -0.46
CA GLY A 83 -9.00 26.85 0.36
C GLY A 83 -9.56 28.11 -0.29
N ASP A 84 -8.86 28.66 -1.28
CA ASP A 84 -9.29 29.81 -2.08
C ASP A 84 -9.92 29.32 -3.39
N VAL A 85 -11.18 29.66 -3.60
CA VAL A 85 -11.91 29.38 -4.85
C VAL A 85 -11.43 30.36 -5.93
N ASN A 86 -10.73 29.84 -6.93
CA ASN A 86 -10.19 30.60 -8.06
C ASN A 86 -10.54 29.88 -9.37
N GLU A 87 -10.55 30.61 -10.47
CA GLU A 87 -10.69 30.03 -11.80
C GLU A 87 -9.56 29.03 -12.09
N VAL A 88 -9.86 28.01 -12.88
CA VAL A 88 -8.85 27.07 -13.34
C VAL A 88 -7.84 27.73 -14.27
N TYR A 89 -6.60 27.26 -14.22
CA TYR A 89 -5.54 27.71 -15.11
C TYR A 89 -5.89 27.41 -16.56
N ASP A 90 -5.78 28.42 -17.43
CA ASP A 90 -5.98 28.20 -18.86
C ASP A 90 -4.86 27.31 -19.42
N PHE A 91 -5.20 26.50 -20.43
CA PHE A 91 -4.25 25.65 -21.11
C PHE A 91 -4.53 25.59 -22.60
N GLU A 92 -3.49 25.25 -23.35
CA GLU A 92 -3.52 25.04 -24.79
C GLU A 92 -2.82 23.72 -25.12
N ALA A 93 -3.53 22.84 -25.84
CA ALA A 93 -3.07 21.49 -26.14
C ALA A 93 -3.51 21.03 -27.53
N GLN A 94 -2.68 20.19 -28.16
CA GLN A 94 -2.96 19.65 -29.49
C GLN A 94 -3.96 18.50 -29.40
N SER A 95 -5.03 18.55 -30.21
CA SER A 95 -5.99 17.46 -30.36
C SER A 95 -5.54 16.43 -31.42
N MET A 96 -6.25 15.32 -31.52
CA MET A 96 -6.01 14.30 -32.56
C MET A 96 -6.50 14.73 -33.96
N ASN A 97 -7.09 15.93 -34.08
CA ASN A 97 -7.54 16.55 -35.33
C ASN A 97 -8.53 15.68 -36.14
N ARG A 98 -9.44 14.99 -35.44
CA ARG A 98 -10.51 14.18 -36.04
C ARG A 98 -11.69 15.05 -36.45
N THR A 99 -12.12 14.90 -37.69
CA THR A 99 -13.27 15.62 -38.23
C THR A 99 -14.57 15.18 -37.57
N GLY A 100 -15.36 16.14 -37.11
CA GLY A 100 -16.65 15.88 -36.45
C GLY A 100 -16.55 15.46 -34.99
N ILE A 101 -15.34 15.41 -34.42
CA ILE A 101 -15.09 15.19 -32.99
C ILE A 101 -14.26 16.36 -32.47
N ASP A 102 -12.95 16.37 -32.78
CA ASP A 102 -12.03 17.39 -32.28
C ASP A 102 -12.32 18.77 -32.92
N SER A 103 -12.72 18.77 -34.21
CA SER A 103 -13.04 19.99 -34.96
C SER A 103 -14.26 20.76 -34.44
N ILE A 104 -14.99 20.23 -33.46
CA ILE A 104 -16.12 20.92 -32.82
C ILE A 104 -15.62 22.03 -31.89
N ILE A 105 -14.49 21.79 -31.21
CA ILE A 105 -13.96 22.70 -30.18
C ILE A 105 -12.52 23.17 -30.45
N ALA A 106 -11.78 22.46 -31.31
CA ALA A 106 -10.42 22.83 -31.70
C ALA A 106 -10.42 23.93 -32.77
N ASP A 107 -9.35 24.74 -32.78
CA ASP A 107 -9.10 25.75 -33.80
C ASP A 107 -8.71 25.14 -35.17
N GLU A 108 -8.47 26.00 -36.18
CA GLU A 108 -8.07 25.56 -37.53
C GLU A 108 -6.77 24.75 -37.55
N ASN A 109 -5.93 24.88 -36.51
CA ASN A 109 -4.67 24.14 -36.36
C ASN A 109 -4.85 22.82 -35.57
N GLY A 110 -6.06 22.50 -35.12
CA GLY A 110 -6.33 21.34 -34.27
C GLY A 110 -5.97 21.55 -32.80
N THR A 111 -5.83 22.80 -32.35
CA THR A 111 -5.47 23.18 -30.98
C THR A 111 -6.71 23.50 -30.17
N VAL A 112 -6.79 22.98 -28.94
CA VAL A 112 -7.86 23.27 -28.01
C VAL A 112 -7.33 24.19 -26.91
N GLN A 113 -8.06 25.27 -26.64
CA GLN A 113 -7.80 26.16 -25.52
C GLN A 113 -9.00 26.18 -24.58
N LEU A 114 -8.77 26.02 -23.28
CA LEU A 114 -9.85 25.89 -22.30
C LEU A 114 -10.68 27.17 -22.16
N SER A 115 -10.03 28.34 -22.16
CA SER A 115 -10.74 29.63 -22.10
C SER A 115 -11.68 29.88 -23.27
N SER A 116 -11.47 29.22 -24.41
CA SER A 116 -12.40 29.29 -25.55
C SER A 116 -13.70 28.52 -25.31
N GLN A 117 -13.75 27.68 -24.27
CA GLN A 117 -14.92 26.88 -23.89
C GLN A 117 -15.74 27.51 -22.76
N ARG A 118 -15.42 28.75 -22.36
CA ARG A 118 -16.26 29.52 -21.41
C ARG A 118 -17.69 29.62 -21.94
N GLY A 119 -18.68 29.55 -21.05
CA GLY A 119 -20.09 29.43 -21.42
C GLY A 119 -20.56 27.99 -21.66
N SER A 120 -19.70 26.99 -21.48
CA SER A 120 -20.04 25.57 -21.47
C SER A 120 -19.58 24.93 -20.16
N VAL A 121 -20.25 23.86 -19.74
CA VAL A 121 -19.75 22.98 -18.66
C VAL A 121 -18.71 22.05 -19.27
N VAL A 122 -17.50 22.04 -18.73
CA VAL A 122 -16.41 21.20 -19.24
C VAL A 122 -16.14 20.06 -18.27
N ILE A 123 -16.36 18.83 -18.71
CA ILE A 123 -15.85 17.64 -18.04
C ILE A 123 -14.42 17.41 -18.53
N LEU A 124 -13.44 17.66 -17.67
CA LEU A 124 -12.01 17.59 -17.97
C LEU A 124 -11.42 16.32 -17.33
N ASP A 125 -11.06 15.33 -18.14
CA ASP A 125 -10.56 14.02 -17.72
C ASP A 125 -9.05 13.86 -18.00
N PHE A 126 -8.24 13.66 -16.97
CA PHE A 126 -6.81 13.37 -17.09
C PHE A 126 -6.56 11.86 -17.05
N MET A 127 -5.95 11.35 -18.11
CA MET A 127 -5.90 9.93 -18.42
C MET A 127 -4.59 9.50 -19.09
N ALA A 128 -4.40 8.19 -19.25
CA ALA A 128 -3.28 7.56 -19.95
C ALA A 128 -3.70 6.20 -20.55
N VAL A 129 -2.95 5.70 -21.53
CA VAL A 129 -3.20 4.40 -22.21
C VAL A 129 -3.09 3.23 -21.25
N ASP A 130 -2.07 3.23 -20.39
CA ASP A 130 -1.79 2.15 -19.45
C ASP A 130 -2.21 2.47 -18.01
N CYS A 131 -3.30 3.24 -17.88
CA CYS A 131 -3.93 3.54 -16.61
C CYS A 131 -5.24 2.75 -16.49
N ALA A 132 -5.21 1.61 -15.79
CA ALA A 132 -6.38 0.76 -15.61
C ALA A 132 -7.58 1.51 -15.00
N ASN A 133 -7.35 2.34 -13.98
CA ASN A 133 -8.41 3.09 -13.33
C ASN A 133 -8.99 4.21 -14.21
N CYS A 134 -8.20 4.73 -15.16
CA CYS A 134 -8.67 5.72 -16.11
C CYS A 134 -9.70 5.14 -17.09
N HIS A 135 -9.63 3.83 -17.36
CA HIS A 135 -10.62 3.19 -18.22
C HIS A 135 -12.00 3.04 -17.57
N TYR A 136 -12.11 3.02 -16.23
CA TYR A 136 -13.42 3.09 -15.58
C TYR A 136 -14.04 4.50 -15.71
N VAL A 137 -13.22 5.55 -15.64
CA VAL A 137 -13.68 6.92 -15.92
C VAL A 137 -14.11 7.06 -17.37
N GLN A 138 -13.32 6.51 -18.31
CA GLN A 138 -13.68 6.43 -19.73
C GLN A 138 -15.02 5.73 -19.93
N GLU A 139 -15.25 4.59 -19.29
CA GLU A 139 -16.50 3.84 -19.41
C GLU A 139 -17.70 4.61 -18.86
N HIS A 140 -17.53 5.29 -17.71
CA HIS A 140 -18.55 6.16 -17.14
C HIS A 140 -18.90 7.32 -18.08
N ILE A 141 -17.90 8.02 -18.60
CA ILE A 141 -18.10 9.10 -19.58
C ILE A 141 -18.79 8.55 -20.84
N GLN A 142 -18.31 7.44 -21.40
CA GLN A 142 -18.87 6.84 -22.61
C GLN A 142 -20.34 6.46 -22.46
N SER A 143 -20.75 6.04 -21.26
CA SER A 143 -22.12 5.65 -20.94
C SER A 143 -23.06 6.85 -20.78
N ASN A 144 -22.54 8.00 -20.34
CA ASN A 144 -23.36 9.17 -20.00
C ASN A 144 -23.24 10.34 -20.99
N ILE A 145 -22.23 10.36 -21.87
CA ILE A 145 -21.95 11.52 -22.73
C ILE A 145 -23.12 11.93 -23.62
N ALA A 146 -23.91 10.97 -24.11
CA ALA A 146 -25.09 11.25 -24.92
C ALA A 146 -26.22 11.88 -24.08
N GLU A 147 -26.39 11.45 -22.83
CA GLU A 147 -27.36 12.05 -21.91
C GLU A 147 -26.93 13.47 -21.51
N TRP A 148 -25.65 13.65 -21.18
CA TRP A 148 -25.10 14.96 -20.84
C TRP A 148 -25.17 15.96 -21.99
N SER A 149 -24.96 15.52 -23.23
CA SER A 149 -25.09 16.39 -24.40
C SER A 149 -26.53 16.82 -24.71
N ASP A 150 -27.52 16.03 -24.27
CA ASP A 150 -28.94 16.25 -24.52
C ASP A 150 -29.65 16.98 -23.37
N LEU A 151 -28.92 17.39 -22.32
CA LEU A 151 -29.48 18.15 -21.20
C LEU A 151 -30.01 19.51 -21.65
N GLU A 152 -31.22 19.86 -21.18
CA GLU A 152 -31.95 21.08 -21.58
C GLU A 152 -31.57 22.34 -20.76
N GLY A 153 -30.53 22.29 -19.93
CA GLY A 153 -30.07 23.44 -19.14
C GLY A 153 -29.49 24.59 -19.95
N GLU A 154 -29.10 25.66 -19.27
CA GLU A 154 -28.63 26.90 -19.89
C GLU A 154 -27.25 26.76 -20.55
N TYR A 155 -26.40 25.88 -20.01
CA TYR A 155 -25.01 25.73 -20.44
C TYR A 155 -24.73 24.32 -20.99
N PRO A 156 -24.33 24.16 -22.26
CA PRO A 156 -24.07 22.85 -22.84
C PRO A 156 -22.90 22.14 -22.14
N VAL A 157 -22.96 20.81 -22.05
CA VAL A 157 -21.89 20.00 -21.48
C VAL A 157 -20.97 19.47 -22.58
N ILE A 158 -19.67 19.66 -22.42
CA ILE A 158 -18.64 19.11 -23.31
C ILE A 158 -17.62 18.30 -22.52
N VAL A 159 -17.00 17.33 -23.17
CA VAL A 159 -15.98 16.46 -22.55
C VAL A 159 -14.65 16.63 -23.27
N ILE A 160 -13.58 16.80 -22.49
CA ILE A 160 -12.19 16.89 -22.97
C ILE A 160 -11.34 15.94 -22.14
N SER A 161 -10.72 14.94 -22.79
CA SER A 161 -9.72 14.10 -22.14
C SER A 161 -8.31 14.61 -22.45
N VAL A 162 -7.43 14.64 -21.45
CA VAL A 162 -6.04 15.08 -21.50
C VAL A 162 -5.13 13.89 -21.25
N ALA A 163 -4.30 13.54 -22.24
CA ALA A 163 -3.25 12.55 -22.06
C ALA A 163 -2.16 13.12 -21.12
N ALA A 164 -2.09 12.62 -19.89
CA ALA A 164 -1.25 13.16 -18.82
C ALA A 164 0.15 12.55 -18.75
N TRP A 165 0.35 11.34 -19.30
CA TRP A 165 1.64 10.62 -19.27
C TRP A 165 2.53 10.89 -20.48
N TYR A 166 2.61 12.13 -20.96
CA TYR A 166 3.40 12.53 -22.14
C TYR A 166 4.92 12.34 -22.02
N GLY A 167 5.44 12.03 -20.83
CA GLY A 167 6.84 11.60 -20.63
C GLY A 167 7.08 10.11 -20.90
N LEU A 168 6.03 9.28 -20.91
CA LEU A 168 6.07 7.82 -21.06
C LEU A 168 5.35 7.37 -22.34
N GLU A 169 4.23 8.01 -22.67
CA GLU A 169 3.36 7.69 -23.80
C GLU A 169 3.50 8.77 -24.88
N THR A 170 3.70 8.33 -26.12
CA THR A 170 3.79 9.22 -27.26
C THR A 170 2.41 9.59 -27.79
N PHE A 171 2.28 10.77 -28.40
CA PHE A 171 1.02 11.18 -28.99
C PHE A 171 0.51 10.25 -30.11
N ALA A 172 1.42 9.55 -30.80
CA ALA A 172 1.05 8.52 -31.77
C ALA A 172 0.35 7.32 -31.10
N GLN A 173 0.80 6.91 -29.92
CA GLN A 173 0.15 5.83 -29.15
C GLN A 173 -1.22 6.26 -28.62
N ILE A 174 -1.35 7.50 -28.17
CA ILE A 174 -2.63 8.11 -27.79
C ILE A 174 -3.60 8.04 -28.97
N ASN A 175 -3.17 8.48 -30.15
CA ASN A 175 -3.99 8.48 -31.36
C ASN A 175 -4.40 7.06 -31.80
N SER A 176 -3.47 6.10 -31.82
CA SER A 176 -3.82 4.70 -32.16
C SER A 176 -4.76 4.04 -31.15
N THR A 177 -4.77 4.49 -29.89
CA THR A 177 -5.57 3.87 -28.83
C THR A 177 -6.96 4.50 -28.72
N PHE A 178 -7.02 5.83 -28.68
CA PHE A 178 -8.26 6.57 -28.39
C PHE A 178 -8.87 7.20 -29.64
N GLY A 179 -8.07 7.42 -30.70
CA GLY A 179 -8.49 8.04 -31.95
C GLY A 179 -8.93 7.06 -33.03
N ASP A 180 -8.48 5.79 -32.99
CA ASP A 180 -8.82 4.76 -33.96
C ASP A 180 -10.21 4.15 -33.66
N HIS A 181 -11.12 4.18 -34.63
CA HIS A 181 -12.47 3.62 -34.51
C HIS A 181 -12.49 2.11 -34.31
N ASP A 182 -11.45 1.40 -34.76
CA ASP A 182 -11.32 -0.06 -34.60
C ASP A 182 -10.76 -0.44 -33.21
N SER A 183 -10.30 0.54 -32.42
CA SER A 183 -9.82 0.31 -31.06
C SER A 183 -10.97 0.07 -30.09
N GLU A 184 -10.83 -0.95 -29.24
CA GLU A 184 -11.76 -1.20 -28.12
C GLU A 184 -11.81 -0.02 -27.13
N LYS A 185 -10.78 0.84 -27.13
CA LYS A 185 -10.65 2.03 -26.28
C LYS A 185 -10.97 3.33 -27.01
N PHE A 186 -11.58 3.28 -28.19
CA PHE A 186 -11.98 4.48 -28.92
C PHE A 186 -12.78 5.45 -28.05
N MET A 187 -12.50 6.75 -28.16
CA MET A 187 -13.24 7.82 -27.48
C MET A 187 -13.93 8.71 -28.50
N ASN A 188 -15.25 8.84 -28.40
CA ASN A 188 -16.04 9.66 -29.33
C ASN A 188 -16.12 11.15 -28.94
N TRP A 189 -15.28 11.60 -28.01
CA TRP A 189 -15.10 13.01 -27.61
C TRP A 189 -13.65 13.46 -27.78
N THR A 190 -13.40 14.75 -27.59
CA THR A 190 -12.09 15.36 -27.85
C THR A 190 -11.02 14.84 -26.90
N VAL A 191 -9.89 14.41 -27.45
CA VAL A 191 -8.70 14.03 -26.69
C VAL A 191 -7.54 14.91 -27.10
N VAL A 192 -6.87 15.51 -26.11
CA VAL A 192 -5.74 16.40 -26.30
C VAL A 192 -4.48 15.84 -25.65
N ASN A 193 -3.33 16.18 -26.22
CA ASN A 193 -2.04 15.82 -25.65
C ASN A 193 -1.60 16.86 -24.62
N GLY A 194 -1.46 16.45 -23.36
CA GLY A 194 -0.84 17.28 -22.35
C GLY A 194 0.63 17.59 -22.65
N GLY A 195 1.21 18.52 -21.90
CA GLY A 195 2.61 18.86 -22.02
C GLY A 195 3.15 19.75 -20.91
N PRO A 196 4.49 19.85 -20.80
CA PRO A 196 5.18 20.65 -19.79
C PRO A 196 5.02 22.16 -20.02
N GLU A 197 4.55 22.57 -21.20
CA GLU A 197 4.34 23.97 -21.60
C GLU A 197 2.90 24.19 -22.09
N SER A 198 1.94 23.43 -21.56
CA SER A 198 0.53 23.54 -21.95
C SER A 198 -0.23 24.62 -21.20
N ILE A 199 0.12 24.91 -19.94
CA ILE A 199 -0.54 25.95 -19.12
C ILE A 199 -0.14 27.33 -19.63
N ILE A 200 -1.08 28.26 -19.62
CA ILE A 200 -0.87 29.68 -19.89
C ILE A 200 -0.98 30.44 -18.57
N LEU A 201 0.10 31.08 -18.15
CA LEU A 201 0.15 31.90 -16.94
C LEU A 201 -0.13 33.38 -17.26
N GLU A 202 -0.63 34.14 -16.29
CA GLU A 202 -0.98 35.56 -16.48
C GLU A 202 0.17 36.44 -16.99
N ASN A 203 1.41 36.07 -16.68
CA ASN A 203 2.62 36.76 -17.14
C ASN A 203 3.06 36.36 -18.56
N GLY A 204 2.28 35.51 -19.25
CA GLY A 204 2.58 34.95 -20.56
C GLY A 204 3.61 33.82 -20.58
N SER A 205 4.12 33.39 -19.41
CA SER A 205 4.94 32.18 -19.31
C SER A 205 4.08 30.93 -19.38
N ARG A 206 4.71 29.80 -19.69
CA ARG A 206 4.04 28.52 -19.85
C ARG A 206 4.38 27.60 -18.67
N GLY A 207 3.53 26.61 -18.43
CA GLY A 207 3.72 25.67 -17.33
C GLY A 207 3.18 24.28 -17.62
N ASP A 208 3.51 23.35 -16.74
CA ASP A 208 3.18 21.94 -16.88
C ASP A 208 1.73 21.67 -16.45
N ILE A 209 0.92 21.11 -17.35
CA ILE A 209 -0.51 20.89 -17.07
C ILE A 209 -0.76 19.92 -15.92
N VAL A 210 0.08 18.89 -15.79
CA VAL A 210 0.01 17.92 -14.69
C VAL A 210 0.36 18.59 -13.36
N GLU A 211 1.30 19.53 -13.36
CA GLU A 211 1.67 20.30 -12.16
C GLU A 211 0.55 21.22 -11.68
N TYR A 212 -0.06 21.99 -12.59
CA TYR A 212 -1.04 23.02 -12.23
C TYR A 212 -2.43 22.48 -11.90
N TYR A 213 -2.81 21.35 -12.51
CA TYR A 213 -4.07 20.68 -12.17
C TYR A 213 -3.93 19.62 -11.07
N SER A 214 -2.72 19.43 -10.53
CA SER A 214 -2.41 18.34 -9.59
C SER A 214 -2.76 16.95 -10.14
N ALA A 215 -2.55 16.73 -11.44
CA ALA A 215 -2.88 15.49 -12.14
C ALA A 215 -1.77 14.42 -12.07
N GLN A 216 -0.90 14.44 -11.04
CA GLN A 216 0.16 13.44 -10.88
C GLN A 216 -0.41 12.05 -10.55
N LEU A 217 -1.57 12.02 -9.91
CA LEU A 217 -2.33 10.83 -9.60
C LEU A 217 -3.53 10.79 -10.54
N ILE A 218 -3.39 10.08 -11.65
CA ILE A 218 -4.51 9.78 -12.57
C ILE A 218 -5.18 8.45 -12.17
N PRO A 219 -6.50 8.31 -12.38
CA PRO A 219 -7.40 9.26 -13.04
C PRO A 219 -7.67 10.51 -12.21
N LEU A 220 -7.86 11.64 -12.89
CA LEU A 220 -8.38 12.87 -12.32
C LEU A 220 -9.44 13.39 -13.27
N VAL A 221 -10.70 13.47 -12.83
CA VAL A 221 -11.77 14.07 -13.63
C VAL A 221 -12.41 15.21 -12.88
N LEU A 222 -12.60 16.33 -13.59
CA LEU A 222 -13.13 17.58 -13.06
C LEU A 222 -14.40 17.96 -13.81
N VAL A 223 -15.34 18.57 -13.09
CA VAL A 223 -16.44 19.32 -13.70
C VAL A 223 -16.11 20.79 -13.50
N ILE A 224 -15.98 21.52 -14.61
CA ILE A 224 -15.71 22.96 -14.65
C ILE A 224 -16.99 23.64 -15.12
N ASP A 225 -17.49 24.60 -14.35
CA ASP A 225 -18.68 25.37 -14.71
C ASP A 225 -18.41 26.36 -15.86
N HIS A 226 -19.48 26.99 -16.33
CA HIS A 226 -19.46 27.93 -17.45
C HIS A 226 -18.58 29.17 -17.23
N GLU A 227 -18.32 29.55 -15.96
CA GLU A 227 -17.42 30.66 -15.60
C GLU A 227 -15.96 30.22 -15.45
N GLY A 228 -15.69 28.91 -15.33
CA GLY A 228 -14.35 28.37 -15.22
C GLY A 228 -13.93 27.92 -13.83
N TYR A 229 -14.87 27.70 -12.92
CA TYR A 229 -14.59 27.17 -11.60
C TYR A 229 -14.85 25.67 -11.55
N VAL A 230 -14.01 24.92 -10.83
CA VAL A 230 -14.27 23.51 -10.60
C VAL A 230 -15.42 23.38 -9.60
N VAL A 231 -16.42 22.55 -9.91
CA VAL A 231 -17.58 22.28 -9.06
C VAL A 231 -17.67 20.82 -8.62
N ALA A 232 -16.95 19.93 -9.28
CA ALA A 232 -16.72 18.58 -8.80
C ALA A 232 -15.35 18.07 -9.23
N LYS A 233 -14.82 17.15 -8.43
CA LYS A 233 -13.53 16.51 -8.63
C LYS A 233 -13.62 15.06 -8.18
N GLU A 234 -13.14 14.14 -9.01
CA GLU A 234 -12.99 12.74 -8.67
C GLU A 234 -11.57 12.25 -9.06
N ASN A 235 -10.96 11.43 -8.21
CA ASN A 235 -9.59 10.92 -8.39
C ASN A 235 -9.54 9.38 -8.46
N THR A 236 -10.69 8.71 -8.56
CA THR A 236 -10.77 7.26 -8.72
C THR A 236 -11.75 6.88 -9.82
N GLY A 237 -11.50 5.74 -10.46
CA GLY A 237 -12.43 5.15 -11.43
C GLY A 237 -13.66 4.50 -10.79
N THR A 238 -13.63 4.27 -9.48
CA THR A 238 -14.71 3.59 -8.74
C THR A 238 -15.05 4.37 -7.46
N PRO A 239 -15.71 5.53 -7.58
CA PRO A 239 -16.11 6.33 -6.42
C PRO A 239 -17.13 5.58 -5.55
N LEU A 240 -17.05 5.80 -4.23
CA LEU A 240 -17.86 5.07 -3.24
C LEU A 240 -19.35 5.41 -3.29
N ASP A 241 -19.70 6.57 -3.84
CA ASP A 241 -21.08 7.02 -4.04
C ASP A 241 -21.60 6.69 -5.45
N ARG A 242 -20.86 5.87 -6.22
CA ARG A 242 -21.19 5.46 -7.59
C ARG A 242 -21.49 6.64 -8.51
N TRP A 243 -20.62 7.65 -8.48
CA TRP A 243 -20.70 8.86 -9.31
C TRP A 243 -21.86 9.81 -8.97
N GLY A 244 -22.64 9.54 -7.92
CA GLY A 244 -23.81 10.34 -7.57
C GLY A 244 -23.51 11.82 -7.33
N ALA A 245 -22.44 12.17 -6.61
CA ALA A 245 -22.04 13.55 -6.39
C ALA A 245 -21.49 14.21 -7.66
N PHE A 246 -20.73 13.45 -8.47
CA PHE A 246 -20.15 13.92 -9.72
C PHE A 246 -21.23 14.25 -10.76
N ASP A 247 -22.15 13.31 -11.00
CA ASP A 247 -23.23 13.46 -11.98
C ASP A 247 -24.20 14.58 -11.56
N ASN A 248 -24.49 14.70 -10.27
CA ASN A 248 -25.30 15.80 -9.74
C ASN A 248 -24.63 17.18 -9.95
N ALA A 249 -23.29 17.25 -9.84
CA ALA A 249 -22.57 18.48 -10.13
C ALA A 249 -22.61 18.85 -11.62
N VAL A 250 -22.58 17.86 -12.53
CA VAL A 250 -22.78 18.09 -13.98
C VAL A 250 -24.17 18.69 -14.23
N LEU A 251 -25.23 18.11 -13.65
CA LEU A 251 -26.60 18.61 -13.78
C LEU A 251 -26.74 20.04 -13.25
N LYS A 252 -26.27 20.30 -12.03
CA LYS A 252 -26.29 21.65 -11.44
C LYS A 252 -25.50 22.66 -12.27
N ALA A 253 -24.34 22.26 -12.81
CA ALA A 253 -23.52 23.14 -13.65
C ALA A 253 -24.22 23.46 -14.98
N ASN A 254 -24.91 22.48 -15.56
CA ASN A 254 -25.70 22.64 -16.78
C ASN A 254 -26.88 23.61 -16.58
N GLU A 255 -27.52 23.56 -15.40
CA GLU A 255 -28.57 24.50 -14.99
C GLU A 255 -28.04 25.89 -14.56
N GLY A 256 -26.72 26.03 -14.35
CA GLY A 256 -26.12 27.26 -13.83
C GLY A 256 -26.18 27.43 -12.31
N ASP A 257 -26.62 26.42 -11.56
CA ASP A 257 -26.80 26.44 -10.09
C ASP A 257 -25.72 25.63 -9.34
N ALA A 258 -24.46 25.83 -9.76
CA ALA A 258 -23.30 25.13 -9.18
C ALA A 258 -22.33 26.05 -8.41
N GLU A 259 -22.69 27.32 -8.20
CA GLU A 259 -21.86 28.28 -7.45
C GLU A 259 -21.54 27.79 -6.02
N ASP A 260 -22.48 27.08 -5.39
CA ASP A 260 -22.35 26.53 -4.04
C ASP A 260 -21.39 25.34 -3.96
N LEU A 261 -21.06 24.74 -5.10
CA LEU A 261 -20.16 23.58 -5.22
C LEU A 261 -18.72 23.96 -5.58
N ARG A 262 -18.43 25.24 -5.81
CA ARG A 262 -17.12 25.67 -6.30
C ARG A 262 -16.00 25.32 -5.33
N ILE A 263 -14.95 24.70 -5.89
CA ILE A 263 -13.71 24.34 -5.21
C ILE A 263 -12.52 24.94 -5.97
N GLY A 264 -11.52 25.41 -5.24
CA GLY A 264 -10.27 25.87 -5.84
C GLY A 264 -9.35 24.71 -6.17
N ILE A 265 -8.65 24.76 -7.30
CA ILE A 265 -7.57 23.81 -7.60
C ILE A 265 -6.24 24.42 -7.17
N ALA A 266 -5.49 23.67 -6.37
CA ALA A 266 -4.13 24.02 -5.99
C ALA A 266 -3.16 23.39 -6.98
N LYS A 267 -2.17 24.17 -7.41
CA LYS A 267 -0.97 23.64 -8.05
C LYS A 267 -0.32 22.62 -7.13
N SER A 268 0.14 21.48 -7.66
CA SER A 268 0.76 20.43 -6.86
C SER A 268 1.96 20.99 -6.11
N ASP A 269 1.81 21.08 -4.79
CA ASP A 269 2.85 21.58 -3.94
C ASP A 269 3.96 20.52 -3.83
N ARG A 270 5.08 20.75 -4.53
CA ARG A 270 6.31 19.99 -4.32
C ARG A 270 7.01 20.39 -3.00
N SER A 271 6.31 21.08 -2.08
CA SER A 271 6.91 21.49 -0.82
C SER A 271 7.45 20.28 -0.07
N VAL A 272 8.74 20.36 0.22
CA VAL A 272 9.50 19.41 1.04
C VAL A 272 8.74 19.08 2.34
N THR A 273 8.05 20.08 2.92
CA THR A 273 7.25 19.94 4.13
C THR A 273 5.98 19.10 3.93
N GLY A 274 5.20 19.32 2.87
CA GLY A 274 3.99 18.54 2.60
C GLY A 274 4.33 17.06 2.35
N VAL A 275 5.36 16.84 1.53
CA VAL A 275 5.88 15.51 1.23
C VAL A 275 6.38 14.78 2.49
N PHE A 276 7.08 15.50 3.38
CA PHE A 276 7.53 14.96 4.67
C PHE A 276 6.37 14.53 5.57
N ILE A 277 5.29 15.32 5.65
CA ILE A 277 4.12 15.01 6.48
C ILE A 277 3.38 13.77 5.96
N ILE A 278 3.18 13.66 4.64
CA ILE A 278 2.57 12.47 4.03
C ILE A 278 3.42 11.23 4.34
N GLY A 279 4.74 11.34 4.19
CA GLY A 279 5.67 10.27 4.56
C GLY A 279 5.53 9.85 6.03
N LEU A 280 5.40 10.82 6.94
CA LEU A 280 5.22 10.56 8.38
C LEU A 280 3.94 9.75 8.65
N PHE A 281 2.79 10.17 8.10
CA PHE A 281 1.52 9.46 8.24
C PHE A 281 1.58 8.06 7.64
N LEU A 282 2.17 7.91 6.46
CA LEU A 282 2.34 6.61 5.83
C LEU A 282 3.22 5.69 6.70
N GLY A 283 4.28 6.21 7.31
CA GLY A 283 5.10 5.46 8.26
C GLY A 283 4.31 4.94 9.47
N VAL A 284 3.33 5.71 9.97
CA VAL A 284 2.44 5.26 11.06
C VAL A 284 1.58 4.08 10.59
N LEU A 285 0.99 4.20 9.39
CA LEU A 285 0.17 3.13 8.80
C LEU A 285 0.98 1.85 8.58
N VAL A 286 2.20 1.98 8.06
CA VAL A 286 3.12 0.85 7.86
C VAL A 286 3.49 0.20 9.19
N TYR A 287 3.79 0.97 10.23
CA TYR A 287 4.12 0.42 11.55
C TYR A 287 2.96 -0.39 12.15
N PHE A 288 1.73 0.14 12.08
CA PHE A 288 0.54 -0.56 12.57
C PHE A 288 -0.03 -1.58 11.57
N SER A 289 0.74 -1.94 10.54
CA SER A 289 0.36 -2.98 9.58
C SER A 289 0.02 -4.28 10.31
N PRO A 290 -1.16 -4.87 10.03
CA PRO A 290 -1.61 -6.08 10.71
C PRO A 290 -0.69 -7.28 10.49
N CYS A 291 0.12 -7.26 9.44
CA CYS A 291 1.06 -8.32 9.10
C CYS A 291 2.35 -8.29 9.94
N ALA A 292 2.69 -7.13 10.51
CA ALA A 292 3.77 -6.99 11.48
C ALA A 292 3.33 -7.37 12.91
N PHE A 293 2.02 -7.43 13.16
CA PHE A 293 1.48 -7.64 14.50
C PHE A 293 1.90 -8.97 15.16
N PRO A 294 1.99 -10.12 14.45
CA PRO A 294 2.49 -11.38 15.01
C PRO A 294 3.97 -11.36 15.40
N VAL A 295 4.74 -10.43 14.84
CA VAL A 295 6.19 -10.34 15.01
C VAL A 295 6.48 -9.61 16.33
N LEU A 296 5.63 -8.67 16.75
CA LEU A 296 5.81 -7.86 17.96
C LEU A 296 5.89 -8.65 19.28
N PRO A 297 5.02 -9.65 19.58
CA PRO A 297 5.13 -10.45 20.82
C PRO A 297 6.45 -11.21 20.95
N SER A 298 7.00 -11.67 19.82
CA SER A 298 8.27 -12.39 19.77
C SER A 298 9.44 -11.45 20.05
N TYR A 299 9.43 -10.22 19.49
CA TYR A 299 10.39 -9.16 19.83
C TYR A 299 10.39 -8.86 21.33
N ILE A 300 9.18 -8.64 21.89
CA ILE A 300 9.03 -8.29 23.31
C ILE A 300 9.48 -9.44 24.20
N THR A 301 9.13 -10.69 23.86
CA THR A 301 9.55 -11.87 24.63
C THR A 301 11.07 -12.01 24.65
N TYR A 302 11.73 -11.79 23.51
CA TYR A 302 13.19 -11.81 23.39
C TYR A 302 13.85 -10.68 24.21
N TYR A 303 13.34 -9.46 24.08
CA TYR A 303 13.79 -8.30 24.85
C TYR A 303 13.64 -8.51 26.37
N LEU A 304 12.53 -9.10 26.79
CA LEU A 304 12.28 -9.41 28.20
C LEU A 304 13.17 -10.56 28.69
N SER A 305 13.40 -11.60 27.89
CA SER A 305 14.31 -12.68 28.28
C SER A 305 15.75 -12.20 28.45
N LEU A 306 16.19 -11.26 27.60
CA LEU A 306 17.46 -10.57 27.78
C LEU A 306 17.49 -9.82 29.11
N GLY A 307 16.46 -9.03 29.37
CA GLY A 307 16.32 -8.23 30.58
C GLY A 307 16.24 -9.02 31.89
N MET A 308 15.76 -10.26 31.86
CA MET A 308 15.63 -11.12 33.04
C MET A 308 16.91 -11.90 33.35
N ARG A 309 17.79 -12.08 32.36
CA ARG A 309 18.97 -12.95 32.43
C ARG A 309 20.28 -12.18 32.35
N GLU A 310 20.20 -10.85 32.55
CA GLU A 310 21.34 -9.94 32.60
C GLU A 310 22.44 -10.44 33.55
N GLU A 311 22.03 -10.81 34.76
CA GLU A 311 22.93 -11.22 35.82
C GLU A 311 23.58 -12.59 35.53
N GLU A 312 22.83 -13.51 34.92
CA GLU A 312 23.33 -14.84 34.51
C GLU A 312 24.36 -14.71 33.37
N LEU A 313 24.05 -13.93 32.34
CA LEU A 313 24.92 -13.72 31.17
C LEU A 313 26.22 -12.98 31.54
N HIS A 314 26.16 -12.11 32.54
CA HIS A 314 27.35 -11.47 33.11
C HIS A 314 28.17 -12.43 33.99
N ALA A 315 27.51 -13.28 34.78
CA ALA A 315 28.18 -14.27 35.62
C ALA A 315 28.90 -15.35 34.80
N GLU A 316 28.35 -15.71 33.63
CA GLU A 316 28.95 -16.64 32.68
C GLU A 316 30.07 -16.02 31.82
N GLY A 317 30.34 -14.72 31.95
CA GLY A 317 31.40 -14.03 31.18
C GLY A 317 31.11 -13.89 29.67
N LYS A 318 29.89 -14.22 29.23
CA LYS A 318 29.47 -14.19 27.81
C LYS A 318 29.25 -12.78 27.25
N ILE A 319 29.13 -11.78 28.12
CA ILE A 319 28.92 -10.37 27.75
C ILE A 319 29.98 -9.52 28.45
N SER A 320 30.85 -8.87 27.65
CA SER A 320 31.99 -8.09 28.16
C SER A 320 31.66 -6.65 28.57
N GLY A 321 30.38 -6.25 28.58
CA GLY A 321 29.98 -4.84 28.79
C GLY A 321 28.53 -4.68 29.27
N ARG A 322 28.18 -3.46 29.68
CA ARG A 322 26.86 -3.10 30.23
C ARG A 322 25.74 -3.40 29.22
N MET A 323 24.64 -4.00 29.66
CA MET A 323 23.53 -4.29 28.74
C MET A 323 22.93 -2.98 28.17
N PRO A 324 22.62 -2.94 26.86
CA PRO A 324 22.09 -1.73 26.23
C PRO A 324 20.71 -1.39 26.83
N GLY A 325 20.50 -0.13 27.20
CA GLY A 325 19.21 0.32 27.74
C GLY A 325 18.07 0.22 26.71
N SER A 326 16.81 0.34 27.15
CA SER A 326 15.62 0.28 26.28
C SER A 326 15.72 1.20 25.06
N PHE A 327 16.30 2.40 25.24
CA PHE A 327 16.53 3.36 24.16
C PHE A 327 17.58 2.91 23.15
N GLU A 328 18.70 2.32 23.61
CA GLU A 328 19.73 1.76 22.72
C GLU A 328 19.18 0.57 21.92
N ILE A 329 18.41 -0.30 22.57
CA ILE A 329 17.81 -1.48 21.92
C ILE A 329 16.78 -1.06 20.87
N GLY A 330 15.91 -0.10 21.20
CA GLY A 330 14.99 0.50 20.23
C GLY A 330 15.74 1.16 19.08
N GLY A 331 16.85 1.86 19.37
CA GLY A 331 17.71 2.49 18.36
C GLY A 331 18.38 1.50 17.40
N PHE A 332 18.90 0.37 17.88
CA PHE A 332 19.46 -0.68 17.01
C PHE A 332 18.39 -1.35 16.15
N ALA A 333 17.20 -1.57 16.69
CA ALA A 333 16.08 -2.08 15.90
C ALA A 333 15.65 -1.08 14.82
N ALA A 334 15.56 0.21 15.16
CA ALA A 334 15.26 1.27 14.20
C ALA A 334 16.33 1.40 13.09
N LEU A 335 17.61 1.25 13.42
CA LEU A 335 18.68 1.19 12.41
C LEU A 335 18.50 0.01 11.45
N GLY A 336 18.01 -1.13 11.94
CA GLY A 336 17.63 -2.28 11.11
C GLY A 336 16.51 -1.94 10.12
N GLN A 337 15.45 -1.31 10.63
CA GLN A 337 14.32 -0.86 9.81
C GLN A 337 14.77 0.15 8.73
N LEU A 338 15.58 1.13 9.12
CA LEU A 338 16.15 2.14 8.21
C LEU A 338 16.96 1.49 7.10
N THR A 339 17.82 0.54 7.44
CA THR A 339 18.66 -0.18 6.46
C THR A 339 17.79 -0.93 5.46
N PHE A 340 16.71 -1.57 5.91
CA PHE A 340 15.77 -2.25 5.02
C PHE A 340 15.11 -1.27 4.04
N PHE A 341 14.49 -0.19 4.53
CA PHE A 341 13.80 0.78 3.66
C PHE A 341 14.75 1.47 2.68
N VAL A 342 15.95 1.84 3.12
CA VAL A 342 16.97 2.42 2.23
C VAL A 342 17.40 1.41 1.17
N SER A 343 17.62 0.15 1.54
CA SER A 343 18.00 -0.89 0.58
C SER A 343 16.91 -1.14 -0.47
N VAL A 344 15.64 -1.18 -0.06
CA VAL A 344 14.50 -1.33 -0.97
C VAL A 344 14.37 -0.12 -1.89
N GLY A 345 14.51 1.10 -1.37
CA GLY A 345 14.47 2.32 -2.17
C GLY A 345 15.56 2.37 -3.24
N ILE A 346 16.80 1.98 -2.91
CA ILE A 346 17.91 1.88 -3.87
C ILE A 346 17.60 0.85 -4.96
N VAL A 347 17.07 -0.32 -4.60
CA VAL A 347 16.71 -1.37 -5.56
C VAL A 347 15.61 -0.89 -6.51
N ILE A 348 14.57 -0.22 -5.99
CA ILE A 348 13.47 0.31 -6.81
C ILE A 348 13.99 1.33 -7.83
N PHE A 349 14.82 2.27 -7.41
CA PHE A 349 15.41 3.25 -8.33
C PHE A 349 16.29 2.59 -9.40
N GLY A 350 17.14 1.64 -9.00
CA GLY A 350 17.98 0.91 -9.95
C GLY A 350 17.16 0.08 -10.95
N LEU A 351 16.01 -0.46 -10.53
CA LEU A 351 15.13 -1.25 -11.40
C LEU A 351 14.30 -0.39 -12.34
N SER A 352 13.93 0.83 -11.92
CA SER A 352 13.16 1.78 -12.74
C SER A 352 13.87 2.20 -14.02
N GLU A 353 15.20 2.10 -14.08
CA GLU A 353 16.00 2.45 -15.26
C GLU A 353 16.09 1.30 -16.27
N ILE A 354 15.80 0.07 -15.85
CA ILE A 354 16.07 -1.16 -16.61
C ILE A 354 14.79 -1.86 -17.09
N VAL A 355 13.67 -1.69 -16.38
CA VAL A 355 12.42 -2.42 -16.66
C VAL A 355 11.27 -1.44 -16.88
N ASN A 356 10.57 -1.58 -18.02
CA ASN A 356 9.28 -0.93 -18.24
C ASN A 356 8.23 -1.57 -17.32
N LEU A 357 8.02 -0.99 -16.14
CA LEU A 357 7.14 -1.49 -15.09
C LEU A 357 5.67 -1.65 -15.55
N SER A 358 5.24 -0.85 -16.52
CA SER A 358 3.85 -0.64 -16.93
C SER A 358 3.03 -1.94 -17.09
N GLY A 359 3.44 -2.87 -17.97
CA GLY A 359 2.67 -4.10 -18.22
C GLY A 359 2.94 -5.27 -17.27
N THR A 360 4.07 -5.28 -16.54
CA THR A 360 4.49 -6.46 -15.74
C THR A 360 4.04 -6.36 -14.28
N LEU A 361 3.71 -5.15 -13.81
CA LEU A 361 3.28 -4.91 -12.43
C LEU A 361 2.04 -5.72 -12.03
N HIS A 362 1.04 -5.81 -12.90
CA HIS A 362 -0.19 -6.57 -12.61
C HIS A 362 0.09 -8.06 -12.39
N THR A 363 0.93 -8.66 -13.24
CA THR A 363 1.31 -10.09 -13.13
C THR A 363 2.14 -10.35 -11.87
N ILE A 364 3.10 -9.46 -11.55
CA ILE A 364 3.90 -9.55 -10.32
C ILE A 364 3.00 -9.39 -9.08
N ALA A 365 2.05 -8.46 -9.10
CA ALA A 365 1.14 -8.21 -8.00
C ALA A 365 0.23 -9.42 -7.72
N ILE A 366 -0.31 -10.07 -8.76
CA ILE A 366 -1.04 -11.34 -8.61
C ILE A 366 -0.14 -12.42 -7.99
N GLY A 367 1.12 -12.51 -8.41
CA GLY A 367 2.10 -13.44 -7.84
C GLY A 367 2.31 -13.22 -6.35
N ILE A 368 2.49 -11.98 -5.91
CA ILE A 368 2.63 -11.61 -4.50
C ILE A 368 1.34 -11.90 -3.72
N ALA A 369 0.17 -11.58 -4.28
CA ALA A 369 -1.11 -11.83 -3.65
C ALA A 369 -1.32 -13.33 -3.37
N CYS A 370 -1.02 -14.18 -4.36
CA CYS A 370 -1.06 -15.63 -4.22
C CYS A 370 -0.04 -16.12 -3.16
N LEU A 371 1.18 -15.58 -3.17
CA LEU A 371 2.21 -15.89 -2.18
C LEU A 371 1.76 -15.55 -0.75
N LEU A 372 1.09 -14.41 -0.53
CA LEU A 372 0.55 -14.02 0.78
C LEU A 372 -0.54 -14.98 1.26
N VAL A 373 -1.46 -15.40 0.39
CA VAL A 373 -2.50 -16.39 0.73
C VAL A 373 -1.87 -17.73 1.12
N VAL A 374 -0.87 -18.18 0.36
CA VAL A 374 -0.14 -19.41 0.65
C VAL A 374 0.59 -19.30 1.99
N LEU A 375 1.42 -18.27 2.18
CA LEU A 375 2.18 -18.07 3.42
C LEU A 375 1.29 -17.92 4.65
N GLY A 376 0.19 -17.17 4.55
CA GLY A 376 -0.78 -17.04 5.64
C GLY A 376 -1.44 -18.37 6.00
N SER A 377 -1.81 -19.18 4.99
CA SER A 377 -2.39 -20.52 5.18
C SER A 377 -1.40 -21.49 5.83
N LEU A 378 -0.14 -21.45 5.41
CA LEU A 378 0.95 -22.24 6.00
C LEU A 378 1.20 -21.86 7.45
N MET A 379 1.15 -20.57 7.77
CA MET A 379 1.33 -20.07 9.13
C MET A 379 0.18 -20.47 10.05
N LEU A 380 -1.05 -20.54 9.51
CA LEU A 380 -2.24 -21.00 10.23
C LEU A 380 -2.21 -22.51 10.53
N LEU A 381 -1.76 -23.33 9.57
CA LEU A 381 -1.72 -24.80 9.69
C LEU A 381 -0.52 -25.32 10.51
N GLY A 382 0.31 -24.43 11.06
CA GLY A 382 1.45 -24.80 11.89
C GLY A 382 2.62 -25.45 11.13
N TRP A 383 2.58 -25.48 9.79
CA TRP A 383 3.65 -26.04 8.93
C TRP A 383 4.94 -25.20 8.98
N THR A 384 4.98 -24.17 9.83
CA THR A 384 6.15 -23.34 10.07
C THR A 384 7.35 -24.11 10.61
N SER A 385 7.23 -25.34 11.11
CA SER A 385 8.36 -26.07 11.73
C SER A 385 9.53 -26.33 10.77
N GLU A 386 9.29 -26.68 9.50
CA GLU A 386 10.37 -26.86 8.52
C GLU A 386 10.78 -25.58 7.80
N MET A 387 9.84 -24.69 7.49
CA MET A 387 10.17 -23.40 6.85
C MET A 387 10.93 -22.51 7.83
N MET A 388 10.52 -22.46 9.10
CA MET A 388 11.34 -21.88 10.17
C MET A 388 12.64 -22.65 10.32
N SER A 389 12.74 -23.98 10.20
CA SER A 389 14.07 -24.62 10.29
C SER A 389 15.05 -24.16 9.20
N PHE A 390 14.57 -23.80 8.00
CA PHE A 390 15.40 -23.28 6.91
C PHE A 390 15.72 -21.81 7.11
N VAL A 391 14.69 -21.00 7.42
CA VAL A 391 14.83 -19.58 7.73
C VAL A 391 15.68 -19.37 8.97
N GLN A 392 15.46 -20.14 10.04
CA GLN A 392 16.29 -20.25 11.25
C GLN A 392 17.70 -20.71 10.91
N ARG A 393 17.94 -21.75 10.10
CA ARG A 393 19.33 -22.08 9.68
C ARG A 393 20.04 -20.93 8.96
N TRP A 394 19.30 -20.12 8.22
CA TRP A 394 19.84 -18.93 7.56
C TRP A 394 20.03 -17.77 8.55
N LEU A 395 19.09 -17.59 9.48
CA LEU A 395 19.16 -16.61 10.56
C LEU A 395 20.23 -16.95 11.59
N ASP A 396 20.42 -18.21 11.99
CA ASP A 396 21.46 -18.70 12.92
C ASP A 396 22.87 -18.42 12.39
N ARG A 397 23.04 -18.24 11.06
CA ARG A 397 24.31 -17.77 10.48
C ARG A 397 24.58 -16.29 10.80
N TYR A 398 23.53 -15.50 11.00
CA TYR A 398 23.59 -14.06 11.21
C TYR A 398 23.19 -13.61 12.63
N GLN A 399 22.39 -14.38 13.35
CA GLN A 399 21.97 -14.18 14.74
C GLN A 399 22.89 -14.98 15.64
N THR A 400 23.38 -14.36 16.71
CA THR A 400 24.14 -15.08 17.74
C THR A 400 23.16 -15.68 18.73
N VAL A 401 23.24 -16.97 18.95
CA VAL A 401 22.40 -17.68 19.91
C VAL A 401 23.11 -17.69 21.26
N GLU A 402 22.36 -17.89 22.33
CA GLU A 402 22.91 -17.90 23.70
C GLU A 402 23.96 -19.01 23.95
N SER A 403 23.94 -20.05 23.11
CA SER A 403 24.93 -21.13 23.11
C SER A 403 26.28 -20.75 22.50
N ASP A 404 26.38 -19.58 21.85
CA ASP A 404 27.60 -19.12 21.20
C ASP A 404 28.58 -18.52 22.21
N GLU A 405 29.88 -18.63 21.92
CA GLU A 405 30.96 -18.13 22.79
C GLU A 405 30.91 -16.61 23.00
N VAL A 406 30.32 -15.85 22.06
CA VAL A 406 30.12 -14.40 22.15
C VAL A 406 28.69 -14.05 21.78
N PHE A 407 27.92 -13.58 22.76
CA PHE A 407 26.55 -13.19 22.56
C PHE A 407 26.45 -11.69 22.22
N THR A 408 25.82 -11.34 21.08
CA THR A 408 25.70 -9.95 20.61
C THR A 408 24.24 -9.46 20.55
N PRO A 409 23.67 -9.00 21.67
CA PRO A 409 22.28 -8.53 21.74
C PRO A 409 21.95 -7.45 20.69
N ARG A 410 22.89 -6.53 20.45
CA ARG A 410 22.75 -5.40 19.51
C ARG A 410 22.52 -5.86 18.06
N ARG A 411 23.24 -6.89 17.62
CA ARG A 411 23.12 -7.44 16.26
C ARG A 411 21.78 -8.15 16.07
N ASN A 412 21.36 -8.91 17.07
CA ASN A 412 20.06 -9.59 17.03
C ASN A 412 18.90 -8.59 16.99
N MET A 413 19.02 -7.45 17.69
CA MET A 413 18.01 -6.39 17.66
C MET A 413 17.94 -5.68 16.29
N PHE A 414 19.09 -5.45 15.66
CA PHE A 414 19.16 -4.93 14.30
C PHE A 414 18.46 -5.86 13.28
N LEU A 415 18.74 -7.16 13.34
CA LEU A 415 18.10 -8.17 12.48
C LEU A 415 16.59 -8.27 12.74
N TRP A 416 16.16 -8.11 13.99
CA TRP A 416 14.75 -8.02 14.37
C TRP A 416 14.05 -6.82 13.72
N GLY A 417 14.72 -5.67 13.68
CA GLY A 417 14.23 -4.49 12.98
C GLY A 417 13.99 -4.73 11.49
N ILE A 418 14.94 -5.38 10.81
CA ILE A 418 14.80 -5.77 9.40
C ILE A 418 13.60 -6.70 9.21
N GLY A 419 13.48 -7.74 10.05
CA GLY A 419 12.37 -8.70 9.96
C GLY A 419 11.01 -8.05 10.19
N TYR A 420 10.91 -7.09 11.11
CA TYR A 420 9.69 -6.33 11.34
C TYR A 420 9.31 -5.46 10.14
N SER A 421 10.27 -4.74 9.55
CA SER A 421 10.01 -3.93 8.35
C SER A 421 9.63 -4.77 7.13
N ALA A 422 10.25 -5.93 6.94
CA ALA A 422 9.89 -6.84 5.86
C ALA A 422 8.42 -7.28 6.00
N ALA A 423 8.03 -7.74 7.19
CA ALA A 423 6.66 -8.19 7.47
C ALA A 423 5.62 -7.05 7.42
N SER A 424 6.02 -5.81 7.73
CA SER A 424 5.11 -4.66 7.69
C SER A 424 4.84 -4.19 6.27
N VAL A 425 5.88 -4.15 5.44
CA VAL A 425 5.80 -3.74 4.03
C VAL A 425 4.94 -4.70 3.21
N ASP A 426 4.97 -6.01 3.50
CA ASP A 426 4.22 -7.01 2.74
C ASP A 426 2.75 -6.65 2.53
N CYS A 427 2.03 -6.26 3.59
CA CYS A 427 0.61 -5.94 3.51
C CYS A 427 0.31 -4.45 3.28
N THR A 428 1.35 -3.62 3.21
CA THR A 428 1.25 -2.17 2.93
C THR A 428 1.91 -1.80 1.61
N ALA A 429 2.41 -2.78 0.85
CA ALA A 429 3.09 -2.62 -0.42
C ALA A 429 2.26 -1.79 -1.41
N ALA A 430 0.94 -1.99 -1.42
CA ALA A 430 0.00 -1.25 -2.27
C ALA A 430 -0.03 0.26 -1.98
N ALA A 431 0.36 0.70 -0.77
CA ALA A 431 0.46 2.12 -0.42
C ALA A 431 1.91 2.62 -0.51
N VAL A 432 2.88 1.81 -0.07
CA VAL A 432 4.29 2.20 -0.03
C VAL A 432 4.89 2.31 -1.43
N PHE A 433 4.61 1.39 -2.34
CA PHE A 433 5.20 1.43 -3.68
C PHE A 433 4.72 2.59 -4.54
N PRO A 434 3.41 2.91 -4.63
CA PRO A 434 2.97 4.11 -5.34
C PRO A 434 3.53 5.39 -4.73
N PHE A 435 3.63 5.47 -3.40
CA PHE A 435 4.23 6.62 -2.74
C PHE A 435 5.71 6.78 -3.10
N VAL A 436 6.51 5.71 -3.02
CA VAL A 436 7.93 5.75 -3.39
C VAL A 436 8.12 6.05 -4.88
N ALA A 437 7.28 5.48 -5.75
CA ALA A 437 7.29 5.77 -7.19
C ALA A 437 6.95 7.25 -7.48
N TRP A 438 5.95 7.79 -6.79
CA TRP A 438 5.61 9.21 -6.88
C TRP A 438 6.77 10.09 -6.41
N LEU A 439 7.40 9.78 -5.28
CA LEU A 439 8.57 10.49 -4.79
C LEU A 439 9.74 10.48 -5.80
N ALA A 440 9.91 9.39 -6.55
CA ALA A 440 10.95 9.28 -7.57
C ALA A 440 10.74 10.27 -8.73
N VAL A 441 9.49 10.59 -9.07
CA VAL A 441 9.14 11.50 -10.18
C VAL A 441 9.11 12.96 -9.74
N VAL A 442 8.76 13.25 -8.49
CA VAL A 442 8.60 14.63 -7.98
C VAL A 442 9.94 15.35 -7.79
N GLY A 443 11.04 14.62 -7.58
CA GLY A 443 12.42 15.14 -7.55
C GLY A 443 13.22 14.79 -6.29
N GLU A 444 14.54 14.94 -6.35
CA GLU A 444 15.47 14.46 -5.29
C GLU A 444 15.18 15.02 -3.89
N GLY A 445 14.82 16.31 -3.78
CA GLY A 445 14.53 16.95 -2.50
C GLY A 445 13.24 16.44 -1.84
N ALA A 446 12.20 16.21 -2.64
CA ALA A 446 10.95 15.61 -2.19
C ALA A 446 11.15 14.14 -1.80
N PHE A 447 11.95 13.41 -2.57
CA PHE A 447 12.27 12.02 -2.28
C PHE A 447 12.93 11.84 -0.91
N VAL A 448 13.97 12.62 -0.61
CA VAL A 448 14.67 12.56 0.68
C VAL A 448 13.73 12.95 1.83
N ALA A 449 12.87 13.95 1.63
CA ALA A 449 11.92 14.39 2.65
C ALA A 449 10.82 13.37 2.91
N GLY A 450 10.23 12.78 1.87
CA GLY A 450 9.17 11.78 1.99
C GLY A 450 9.64 10.49 2.63
N LEU A 451 10.77 9.94 2.16
CA LEU A 451 11.39 8.79 2.83
C LEU A 451 11.89 9.13 4.23
N GLY A 452 12.43 10.34 4.43
CA GLY A 452 12.84 10.83 5.74
C GLY A 452 11.69 10.84 6.74
N GLY A 453 10.51 11.32 6.32
CA GLY A 453 9.29 11.32 7.13
C GLY A 453 8.83 9.90 7.47
N LEU A 454 8.81 9.00 6.49
CA LEU A 454 8.45 7.59 6.68
C LEU A 454 9.39 6.90 7.68
N ILE A 455 10.70 7.02 7.49
CA ILE A 455 11.72 6.40 8.33
C ILE A 455 11.68 6.99 9.75
N LEU A 456 11.53 8.31 9.87
CA LEU A 456 11.46 9.00 11.17
C LEU A 456 10.24 8.54 11.97
N SER A 457 9.08 8.42 11.32
CA SER A 457 7.85 7.93 11.93
C SER A 457 7.99 6.50 12.47
N VAL A 458 8.44 5.57 11.63
CA VAL A 458 8.63 4.16 12.01
C VAL A 458 9.66 4.03 13.14
N THR A 459 10.77 4.75 13.04
CA THR A 459 11.84 4.77 14.06
C THR A 459 11.32 5.30 15.40
N LEU A 460 10.60 6.42 15.37
CA LEU A 460 10.06 7.06 16.57
C LEU A 460 9.06 6.12 17.27
N LEU A 461 8.17 5.48 16.52
CA LEU A 461 7.19 4.53 17.05
C LEU A 461 7.87 3.29 17.65
N MET A 462 8.88 2.73 16.98
CA MET A 462 9.61 1.56 17.47
C MET A 462 10.29 1.86 18.81
N VAL A 463 10.97 3.00 18.92
CA VAL A 463 11.61 3.43 20.18
C VAL A 463 10.55 3.68 21.25
N MET A 464 9.46 4.36 20.91
CA MET A 464 8.37 4.66 21.85
C MET A 464 7.75 3.39 22.43
N VAL A 465 7.40 2.42 21.59
CA VAL A 465 6.82 1.13 22.01
C VAL A 465 7.80 0.33 22.85
N THR A 466 9.08 0.29 22.46
CA THR A 466 10.12 -0.44 23.21
C THR A 466 10.31 0.13 24.62
N VAL A 467 10.29 1.46 24.76
CA VAL A 467 10.37 2.13 26.06
C VAL A 467 9.13 1.85 26.91
N LEU A 468 7.93 1.96 26.33
CA LEU A 468 6.65 1.66 27.00
C LEU A 468 6.60 0.23 27.54
N VAL A 469 6.99 -0.74 26.73
CA VAL A 469 7.07 -2.16 27.11
C VAL A 469 8.12 -2.38 28.20
N GLY A 470 9.28 -1.74 28.09
CA GLY A 470 10.34 -1.81 29.09
C GLY A 470 9.90 -1.32 30.48
N MET A 471 9.02 -0.32 30.54
CA MET A 471 8.47 0.21 31.79
C MET A 471 7.33 -0.66 32.38
N GLY A 472 6.54 -1.35 31.55
CA GLY A 472 5.35 -2.13 31.94
C GLY A 472 5.59 -3.58 32.39
N ARG A 473 6.82 -3.90 32.84
CA ARG A 473 7.48 -5.23 32.85
C ARG A 473 6.80 -6.42 33.53
N GLN A 474 5.62 -6.32 34.15
CA GLN A 474 4.94 -7.48 34.77
C GLN A 474 3.52 -7.72 34.24
N ALA A 475 2.68 -6.68 34.15
CA ALA A 475 1.32 -6.82 33.62
C ALA A 475 1.34 -7.22 32.13
N MET A 476 2.24 -6.60 31.35
CA MET A 476 2.32 -6.80 29.90
C MET A 476 2.80 -8.21 29.52
N ILE A 477 3.70 -8.81 30.31
CA ILE A 477 4.23 -10.16 30.06
C ILE A 477 3.13 -11.21 30.16
N SER A 478 2.30 -11.12 31.20
CA SER A 478 1.22 -12.09 31.44
C SER A 478 0.15 -12.03 30.34
N PHE A 479 -0.15 -10.83 29.84
CA PHE A 479 -1.05 -10.63 28.71
C PHE A 479 -0.45 -11.15 27.41
N LEU A 480 0.81 -10.79 27.10
CA LEU A 480 1.47 -11.21 25.86
C LEU A 480 1.62 -12.73 25.78
N ARG A 481 2.06 -13.41 26.85
CA ARG A 481 2.17 -14.88 26.88
C ARG A 481 0.83 -15.59 26.74
N ARG A 482 -0.24 -15.04 27.33
CA ARG A 482 -1.60 -15.61 27.23
C ARG A 482 -2.22 -15.41 25.85
N SER A 483 -1.90 -14.30 25.20
CA SER A 483 -2.51 -13.91 23.92
C SER A 483 -1.68 -14.31 22.70
N THR A 484 -0.46 -14.84 22.87
CA THR A 484 0.45 -15.17 21.74
C THR A 484 -0.21 -16.10 20.72
N GLY A 485 -0.95 -17.12 21.18
CA GLY A 485 -1.67 -18.05 20.28
C GLY A 485 -2.74 -17.35 19.45
N VAL A 486 -3.58 -16.53 20.10
CA VAL A 486 -4.64 -15.76 19.43
C VAL A 486 -4.03 -14.73 18.47
N VAL A 487 -2.99 -14.01 18.88
CA VAL A 487 -2.30 -12.99 18.06
C VAL A 487 -1.69 -13.61 16.80
N LYS A 488 -1.04 -14.77 16.93
CA LYS A 488 -0.49 -15.51 15.77
C LYS A 488 -1.58 -15.95 14.81
N ALA A 489 -2.68 -16.50 15.33
CA ALA A 489 -3.82 -16.93 14.51
C ALA A 489 -4.49 -15.73 13.82
N THR A 490 -4.71 -14.62 14.53
CA THR A 490 -5.29 -13.39 13.96
C THR A 490 -4.43 -12.86 12.82
N GLY A 491 -3.11 -12.73 12.99
CA GLY A 491 -2.26 -12.21 11.91
C GLY A 491 -2.17 -13.14 10.70
N SER A 492 -2.25 -14.46 10.90
CA SER A 492 -2.33 -15.43 9.79
C SER A 492 -3.62 -15.23 8.97
N TRP A 493 -4.76 -15.07 9.64
CA TRP A 493 -6.03 -14.76 8.98
C TRP A 493 -6.00 -13.41 8.25
N MET A 494 -5.37 -12.39 8.85
CA MET A 494 -5.25 -11.08 8.21
C MET A 494 -4.36 -11.11 6.96
N MET A 495 -3.27 -11.88 6.96
CA MET A 495 -2.47 -12.10 5.74
C MET A 495 -3.29 -12.77 4.64
N ILE A 496 -4.12 -13.77 4.99
CA ILE A 496 -5.01 -14.43 4.04
C ILE A 496 -6.04 -13.44 3.48
N PHE A 497 -6.67 -12.62 4.33
CA PHE A 497 -7.64 -11.61 3.88
C PHE A 497 -7.00 -10.51 3.04
N ALA A 498 -5.79 -10.06 3.38
CA ALA A 498 -5.06 -9.10 2.57
C ALA A 498 -4.72 -9.68 1.19
N GLY A 499 -4.23 -10.92 1.13
CA GLY A 499 -3.93 -11.60 -0.13
C GLY A 499 -5.17 -11.87 -0.98
N LEU A 500 -6.27 -12.32 -0.37
CA LEU A 500 -7.55 -12.51 -1.06
C LEU A 500 -8.14 -11.17 -1.53
N GLY A 501 -8.12 -10.14 -0.69
CA GLY A 501 -8.59 -8.80 -1.05
C GLY A 501 -7.82 -8.22 -2.22
N LEU A 502 -6.49 -8.37 -2.23
CA LEU A 502 -5.64 -7.96 -3.35
C LEU A 502 -5.94 -8.78 -4.61
N LEU A 503 -6.15 -10.10 -4.51
CA LEU A 503 -6.55 -10.92 -5.64
C LEU A 503 -7.89 -10.49 -6.22
N VAL A 504 -8.91 -10.27 -5.38
CA VAL A 504 -10.24 -9.84 -5.83
C VAL A 504 -10.15 -8.45 -6.46
N TYR A 505 -9.43 -7.51 -5.85
CA TYR A 505 -9.20 -6.18 -6.41
C TYR A 505 -8.53 -6.21 -7.80
N LEU A 506 -7.57 -7.12 -8.00
CA LEU A 506 -6.84 -7.24 -9.27
C LEU A 506 -7.56 -8.08 -10.34
N THR A 507 -8.53 -8.93 -9.97
CA THR A 507 -9.21 -9.87 -10.87
C THR A 507 -10.69 -9.57 -11.13
N GLN A 508 -11.37 -8.90 -10.20
CA GLN A 508 -12.81 -8.61 -10.25
C GLN A 508 -13.09 -7.25 -9.58
N THR A 509 -12.69 -6.16 -10.23
CA THR A 509 -12.98 -4.79 -9.78
C THR A 509 -14.48 -4.53 -9.63
N GLU A 510 -15.31 -5.08 -10.50
CA GLU A 510 -16.78 -4.97 -10.44
C GLU A 510 -17.42 -5.71 -9.24
N ALA A 511 -16.81 -6.79 -8.75
CA ALA A 511 -17.34 -7.50 -7.58
C ALA A 511 -17.06 -6.73 -6.27
N VAL A 512 -15.98 -5.96 -6.24
CA VAL A 512 -15.61 -5.14 -5.07
C VAL A 512 -16.55 -3.94 -4.90
N SER A 513 -16.89 -3.26 -6.00
CA SER A 513 -17.85 -2.14 -5.96
C SER A 513 -19.24 -2.61 -5.51
N GLY A 514 -19.70 -3.78 -5.97
CA GLY A 514 -20.98 -4.36 -5.54
C GLY A 514 -21.07 -4.78 -4.06
N ILE A 515 -19.93 -5.03 -3.39
CA ILE A 515 -19.90 -5.43 -1.97
C ILE A 515 -19.73 -4.23 -1.03
N ILE A 516 -19.03 -3.18 -1.46
CA ILE A 516 -18.64 -2.06 -0.60
C ILE A 516 -19.65 -0.91 -0.61
N GLY A 517 -20.43 -0.73 -1.68
CA GLY A 517 -21.37 0.39 -1.76
C GLY A 517 -22.09 0.42 -3.06
#